data_AF-A0A9W9TAI2-F1
#
_entry.id   AF-A0A9W9TAI2-F1
#
_cell.length_a   1.000
_cell.length_b   1.000
_cell.length_c   1.000
_cell.angle_alpha   90.00
_cell.angle_beta   90.00
_cell.angle_gamma   90.00
#
_symmetry.space_group_name_H-M   'P 1'
#
loop_
_entity.id
_entity.type
_entity.pdbx_description
1 polymer ?
#
loop_
_entity_poly.entity_id
_entity_poly.type
_entity_poly.pdbx_seq_one_letter_code
_entity_poly.pdbx_strand_id
1 'polypeptide(L)'
;MAYQIEYATEADAPALARINIESFRGQGILNDVFPEANEARLTDYKAIYATKHLANPQMHVLKVTDPANGEIVGYGRWLIPASVDFAASQPALSEQALVFAQDPIRFSPRPMNEALYAEFRSLLEGYRKKHTTDQDMVLDLLATLPVRQGRGIGSAVLSWGTSKADAWGRRLYLEATPEGLPLYLNSPSVEGKLGFLTFLSFTGLLTTLHHDAKAQIGHPGRLPGHRPPHFAHLESRVDISSFPETLDPRDPAQHDALVQRLLPFDVVLAMRERTPFSAQTVAALPNLKLLLTTGTRNLSLDLPAFAERGIPVAGTDGRPPGVNSTVQHTWALILGLARHVARDDAAVKRGDWQGSLGINLSGKTLALLGLGKLGSQVGKIAIQAFGMNVTAWSANLTQDKADEQAQAQGLPAGSFVVSPSKSDFFANADVVSVHNVLSERSRGIVSAPELATMNPNAMIVNTSRGPLIDELSLLEALNAGRIRGAALDVFDPEPLPLNSPWRTTAWGRDGRSEVLLSPHMGYGEEDLLHGWYREVAENLERWLNGQELSRKMD
;
A
#
# COMPACT_ATOMS: atom_id res chain seq x y z
N MET A 1 5.86 -7.90 -28.61
CA MET A 1 4.82 -8.32 -29.58
C MET A 1 3.48 -8.21 -28.88
N ALA A 2 2.46 -7.60 -29.50
CA ALA A 2 1.14 -7.47 -28.88
C ALA A 2 0.42 -8.83 -28.89
N TYR A 3 -0.20 -9.22 -27.79
CA TYR A 3 -1.04 -10.41 -27.75
C TYR A 3 -2.30 -10.18 -28.59
N GLN A 4 -2.72 -11.21 -29.32
CA GLN A 4 -3.95 -11.15 -30.10
C GLN A 4 -5.14 -11.55 -29.23
N ILE A 5 -6.21 -10.77 -29.31
CA ILE A 5 -7.48 -11.01 -28.60
C ILE A 5 -8.52 -11.38 -29.64
N GLU A 6 -9.13 -12.55 -29.47
CA GLU A 6 -10.13 -13.10 -30.38
C GLU A 6 -11.33 -13.61 -29.60
N TYR A 7 -12.48 -13.70 -30.25
CA TYR A 7 -13.62 -14.41 -29.66
C TYR A 7 -13.32 -15.89 -29.58
N ALA A 8 -13.65 -16.48 -28.44
CA ALA A 8 -13.57 -17.91 -28.26
C ALA A 8 -14.71 -18.62 -29.03
N THR A 9 -14.40 -19.80 -29.54
CA THR A 9 -15.30 -20.72 -30.22
C THR A 9 -15.53 -21.96 -29.36
N GLU A 10 -16.46 -22.83 -29.76
CA GLU A 10 -16.66 -24.13 -29.09
C GLU A 10 -15.35 -24.94 -29.02
N ALA A 11 -14.54 -24.92 -30.08
CA ALA A 11 -13.27 -25.66 -30.14
C ALA A 11 -12.24 -25.18 -29.11
N ASP A 12 -12.38 -23.96 -28.57
CA ASP A 12 -11.46 -23.41 -27.59
C ASP A 12 -11.80 -23.84 -26.15
N ALA A 13 -13.01 -24.39 -25.92
CA ALA A 13 -13.50 -24.74 -24.58
C ALA A 13 -12.53 -25.59 -23.74
N PRO A 14 -11.84 -26.62 -24.29
CA PRO A 14 -10.84 -27.38 -23.54
C PRO A 14 -9.65 -26.53 -23.07
N ALA A 15 -9.18 -25.60 -23.89
CA ALA A 15 -8.06 -24.72 -23.53
C ALA A 15 -8.48 -23.72 -22.45
N LEU A 16 -9.68 -23.14 -22.55
CA LEU A 16 -10.23 -22.25 -21.52
C LEU A 16 -10.41 -22.97 -20.18
N ALA A 17 -10.85 -24.22 -20.22
CA ALA A 17 -11.00 -25.07 -19.05
C ALA A 17 -9.66 -25.35 -18.37
N ARG A 18 -8.65 -25.74 -19.15
CA ARG A 18 -7.27 -25.94 -18.67
C ARG A 18 -6.74 -24.70 -17.99
N ILE A 19 -6.86 -23.53 -18.65
CA ILE A 19 -6.41 -22.26 -18.07
C ILE A 19 -7.14 -21.97 -16.76
N ASN A 20 -8.46 -22.19 -16.69
CA ASN A 20 -9.22 -22.01 -15.45
C ASN A 20 -8.65 -22.88 -14.31
N ILE A 21 -8.48 -24.18 -14.57
CA ILE A 21 -8.02 -25.13 -13.57
C ILE A 21 -6.59 -24.82 -13.13
N GLU A 22 -5.67 -24.53 -14.07
CA GLU A 22 -4.29 -24.19 -13.75
C GLU A 22 -4.17 -22.85 -13.00
N SER A 23 -4.92 -21.82 -13.41
CA SER A 23 -4.88 -20.49 -12.77
C SER A 23 -5.38 -20.49 -11.32
N PHE A 24 -6.33 -21.37 -11.00
CA PHE A 24 -6.95 -21.45 -9.66
C PHE A 24 -6.57 -22.74 -8.91
N ARG A 25 -5.51 -23.43 -9.35
CA ARG A 25 -5.03 -24.66 -8.71
C ARG A 25 -4.67 -24.38 -7.25
N GLY A 26 -5.25 -25.15 -6.34
CA GLY A 26 -5.02 -25.00 -4.89
C GLY A 26 -5.82 -23.89 -4.20
N GLN A 27 -6.75 -23.22 -4.89
CA GLN A 27 -7.68 -22.27 -4.27
C GLN A 27 -8.99 -22.98 -3.87
N GLY A 28 -9.32 -22.87 -2.58
CA GLY A 28 -10.18 -23.78 -1.82
C GLY A 28 -11.69 -23.61 -1.99
N ILE A 29 -12.22 -23.71 -3.22
CA ILE A 29 -13.65 -23.98 -3.36
C ILE A 29 -13.97 -25.03 -4.42
N LEU A 30 -13.19 -25.10 -5.50
CA LEU A 30 -13.38 -26.15 -6.51
C LEU A 30 -13.11 -27.55 -5.94
N ASN A 31 -12.04 -27.69 -5.16
CA ASN A 31 -11.72 -28.94 -4.48
C ASN A 31 -12.75 -29.26 -3.38
N ASP A 32 -13.26 -28.25 -2.67
CA ASP A 32 -14.22 -28.47 -1.59
C ASP A 32 -15.61 -28.83 -2.11
N VAL A 33 -15.98 -28.28 -3.28
CA VAL A 33 -17.21 -28.65 -4.00
C VAL A 33 -17.07 -30.04 -4.65
N PHE A 34 -15.88 -30.39 -5.15
CA PHE A 34 -15.62 -31.65 -5.85
C PHE A 34 -14.45 -32.43 -5.21
N PRO A 35 -14.62 -32.96 -3.99
CA PRO A 35 -13.51 -33.49 -3.18
C PRO A 35 -12.79 -34.69 -3.78
N GLU A 36 -13.47 -35.47 -4.63
CA GLU A 36 -12.92 -36.68 -5.25
C GLU A 36 -12.62 -36.51 -6.76
N ALA A 37 -12.86 -35.32 -7.32
CA ALA A 37 -12.65 -35.11 -8.74
C ALA A 37 -11.15 -34.90 -9.03
N ASN A 38 -10.59 -35.72 -9.91
CA ASN A 38 -9.25 -35.50 -10.42
C ASN A 38 -9.24 -34.35 -11.45
N GLU A 39 -8.04 -33.87 -11.77
CA GLU A 39 -7.83 -32.72 -12.66
C GLU A 39 -8.43 -32.91 -14.05
N ALA A 40 -8.35 -34.13 -14.59
CA ALA A 40 -8.93 -34.46 -15.90
C ALA A 40 -10.45 -34.30 -15.89
N ARG A 41 -11.15 -34.88 -14.90
CA ARG A 41 -12.60 -34.75 -14.74
C ARG A 41 -13.03 -33.30 -14.51
N LEU A 42 -12.27 -32.54 -13.73
CA LEU A 42 -12.53 -31.12 -13.51
C LEU A 42 -12.35 -30.30 -14.80
N THR A 43 -11.35 -30.64 -15.60
CA THR A 43 -11.11 -30.00 -16.91
C THR A 43 -12.23 -30.31 -17.89
N ASP A 44 -12.67 -31.56 -17.99
CA ASP A 44 -13.81 -31.96 -18.83
C ASP A 44 -15.08 -31.21 -18.42
N TYR A 45 -15.39 -31.19 -17.12
CA TYR A 45 -16.53 -30.45 -16.60
C TYR A 45 -16.43 -28.94 -16.87
N LYS A 46 -15.26 -28.33 -16.71
CA LYS A 46 -15.06 -26.91 -17.01
C LYS A 46 -15.19 -26.60 -18.50
N ALA A 47 -14.83 -27.54 -19.38
CA ALA A 47 -15.03 -27.39 -20.82
C ALA A 47 -16.53 -27.44 -21.16
N ILE A 48 -17.29 -28.37 -20.56
CA ILE A 48 -18.76 -28.39 -20.63
C ILE A 48 -19.33 -27.08 -20.09
N TYR A 49 -18.88 -26.63 -18.93
CA TYR A 49 -19.38 -25.39 -18.32
C TYR A 49 -19.04 -24.14 -19.16
N ALA A 50 -17.93 -24.16 -19.91
CA ALA A 50 -17.59 -23.08 -20.84
C ALA A 50 -18.67 -22.90 -21.92
N THR A 51 -19.34 -23.97 -22.36
CA THR A 51 -20.44 -23.88 -23.34
C THR A 51 -21.60 -23.02 -22.85
N LYS A 52 -21.91 -23.02 -21.54
CA LYS A 52 -22.92 -22.13 -20.94
C LYS A 52 -22.54 -20.66 -21.11
N HIS A 53 -21.25 -20.34 -21.05
CA HIS A 53 -20.78 -18.97 -21.28
C HIS A 53 -20.81 -18.61 -22.77
N LEU A 54 -20.40 -19.54 -23.64
CA LEU A 54 -20.42 -19.33 -25.09
C LEU A 54 -21.85 -19.24 -25.67
N ALA A 55 -22.82 -19.89 -25.04
CA ALA A 55 -24.23 -19.85 -25.45
C ALA A 55 -24.97 -18.61 -24.94
N ASN A 56 -24.39 -17.87 -23.98
CA ASN A 56 -25.03 -16.70 -23.41
C ASN A 56 -24.84 -15.49 -24.33
N PRO A 57 -25.92 -14.91 -24.90
CA PRO A 57 -25.82 -13.83 -25.88
C PRO A 57 -25.21 -12.55 -25.33
N GLN A 58 -25.23 -12.34 -24.01
CA GLN A 58 -24.65 -11.18 -23.34
C GLN A 58 -23.21 -11.44 -22.84
N MET A 59 -22.73 -12.68 -22.91
CA MET A 59 -21.39 -13.04 -22.43
C MET A 59 -20.42 -13.09 -23.60
N HIS A 60 -19.39 -12.26 -23.53
CA HIS A 60 -18.34 -12.16 -24.53
C HIS A 60 -17.09 -12.84 -23.99
N VAL A 61 -16.82 -14.05 -24.48
CA VAL A 61 -15.66 -14.86 -24.10
C VAL A 61 -14.52 -14.57 -25.07
N LEU A 62 -13.42 -14.02 -24.56
CA LEU A 62 -12.29 -13.61 -25.36
C LEU A 62 -11.07 -14.43 -25.00
N LYS A 63 -10.48 -15.10 -25.99
CA LYS A 63 -9.22 -15.82 -25.83
C LYS A 63 -8.04 -14.92 -26.18
N VAL A 64 -6.91 -15.18 -25.52
CA VAL A 64 -5.63 -14.52 -25.79
C VAL A 64 -4.63 -15.55 -26.27
N THR A 65 -4.10 -15.33 -27.46
CA THR A 65 -3.21 -16.27 -28.14
C THR A 65 -1.77 -15.73 -28.13
N ASP A 66 -0.80 -16.61 -27.85
CA ASP A 66 0.62 -16.30 -27.94
C ASP A 66 1.01 -16.17 -29.43
N PRO A 67 1.48 -15.00 -29.87
CA PRO A 67 1.78 -14.75 -31.28
C PRO A 67 2.94 -15.60 -31.82
N ALA A 68 3.76 -16.20 -30.95
CA ALA A 68 4.90 -17.00 -31.38
C ALA A 68 4.50 -18.43 -31.81
N ASN A 69 3.46 -19.01 -31.20
CA ASN A 69 3.13 -20.42 -31.37
C ASN A 69 1.63 -20.71 -31.53
N GLY A 70 0.75 -19.71 -31.42
CA GLY A 70 -0.70 -19.91 -31.54
C GLY A 70 -1.36 -20.53 -30.29
N GLU A 71 -0.64 -20.69 -29.17
CA GLU A 71 -1.20 -21.26 -27.95
C GLU A 71 -2.15 -20.27 -27.26
N ILE A 72 -3.30 -20.74 -26.80
CA ILE A 72 -4.18 -19.95 -25.94
C ILE A 72 -3.57 -19.90 -24.54
N VAL A 73 -3.17 -18.70 -24.12
CA VAL A 73 -2.40 -18.46 -22.88
C VAL A 73 -3.18 -17.70 -21.81
N GLY A 74 -4.36 -17.20 -22.16
CA GLY A 74 -5.28 -16.56 -21.23
C GLY A 74 -6.64 -16.32 -21.86
N TYR A 75 -7.62 -15.92 -21.05
CA TYR A 75 -8.92 -15.50 -21.53
C TYR A 75 -9.63 -14.59 -20.53
N GLY A 76 -10.63 -13.86 -21.03
CA GLY A 76 -11.55 -13.06 -20.23
C GLY A 76 -13.00 -13.35 -20.58
N ARG A 77 -13.90 -13.10 -19.62
CA ARG A 77 -15.34 -13.17 -19.81
C ARG A 77 -15.97 -11.83 -19.44
N TRP A 78 -16.62 -11.21 -20.41
CA TRP A 78 -17.27 -9.91 -20.24
C TRP A 78 -18.78 -10.06 -20.37
N LEU A 79 -19.53 -9.69 -19.34
CA LEU A 79 -20.97 -9.51 -19.47
C LEU A 79 -21.23 -8.11 -20.02
N ILE A 80 -21.93 -8.03 -21.15
CA ILE A 80 -22.27 -6.78 -21.83
C ILE A 80 -23.80 -6.60 -21.73
N PRO A 81 -24.28 -5.41 -21.29
CA PRO A 81 -25.70 -5.20 -21.08
C PRO A 81 -26.46 -5.20 -22.41
N ALA A 82 -27.66 -5.78 -22.43
CA ALA A 82 -28.47 -5.91 -23.64
C ALA A 82 -28.85 -4.55 -24.28
N SER A 83 -28.73 -3.46 -23.51
CA SER A 83 -28.91 -2.09 -24.01
C SER A 83 -27.79 -1.61 -24.94
N VAL A 84 -26.69 -2.34 -25.05
CA VAL A 84 -25.63 -2.07 -26.03
C VAL A 84 -25.96 -2.87 -27.29
N ASP A 85 -26.35 -2.17 -28.35
CA ASP A 85 -26.57 -2.77 -29.66
C ASP A 85 -25.23 -3.11 -30.32
N PHE A 86 -24.68 -4.27 -29.95
CA PHE A 86 -23.41 -4.76 -30.43
C PHE A 86 -23.54 -6.19 -30.91
N ALA A 87 -23.59 -6.35 -32.23
CA ALA A 87 -23.54 -7.64 -32.89
C ALA A 87 -22.11 -8.21 -32.82
N ALA A 88 -21.79 -8.90 -31.72
CA ALA A 88 -20.66 -9.82 -31.72
C ALA A 88 -21.04 -11.09 -32.47
N SER A 89 -20.06 -11.68 -33.19
CA SER A 89 -20.20 -13.03 -33.72
C SER A 89 -20.25 -14.00 -32.54
N GLN A 90 -21.46 -14.31 -32.08
CA GLN A 90 -21.65 -15.43 -31.17
C GLN A 90 -21.13 -16.70 -31.86
N PRO A 91 -20.36 -17.55 -31.16
CA PRO A 91 -19.83 -18.75 -31.78
C PRO A 91 -20.99 -19.67 -32.16
N ALA A 92 -20.94 -20.25 -33.36
CA ALA A 92 -21.85 -21.32 -33.72
C ALA A 92 -21.56 -22.52 -32.80
N LEU A 93 -22.58 -22.96 -32.06
CA LEU A 93 -22.49 -24.09 -31.16
C LEU A 93 -23.18 -25.31 -31.78
N SER A 94 -22.57 -26.47 -31.59
CA SER A 94 -23.16 -27.77 -31.92
C SER A 94 -24.43 -28.01 -31.09
N GLU A 95 -25.32 -28.88 -31.58
CA GLU A 95 -26.50 -29.30 -30.81
C GLU A 95 -26.12 -29.87 -29.44
N GLN A 96 -24.98 -30.58 -29.38
CA GLN A 96 -24.45 -31.13 -28.13
C GLN A 96 -24.00 -30.02 -27.17
N ALA A 97 -23.27 -29.02 -27.65
CA ALA A 97 -22.86 -27.88 -26.83
C ALA A 97 -24.07 -27.07 -26.32
N LEU A 98 -25.14 -26.97 -27.12
CA LEU A 98 -26.40 -26.35 -26.67
C LEU A 98 -27.08 -27.15 -25.55
N VAL A 99 -27.08 -28.49 -25.63
CA VAL A 99 -27.57 -29.37 -24.55
C VAL A 99 -26.73 -29.18 -23.28
N PHE A 100 -25.41 -29.11 -23.41
CA PHE A 100 -24.50 -28.85 -22.29
C PHE A 100 -24.73 -27.48 -21.65
N ALA A 101 -24.98 -26.45 -22.47
CA ALA A 101 -25.18 -25.09 -22.00
C ALA A 101 -26.47 -24.91 -21.18
N GLN A 102 -27.53 -25.68 -21.49
CA GLN A 102 -28.82 -25.61 -20.80
C GLN A 102 -28.73 -26.02 -19.32
N ASP A 103 -27.99 -27.09 -19.03
CA ASP A 103 -27.82 -27.62 -17.67
C ASP A 103 -26.43 -28.24 -17.49
N PRO A 104 -25.37 -27.43 -17.35
CA PRO A 104 -24.02 -27.95 -17.22
C PRO A 104 -23.82 -28.66 -15.87
N ILE A 105 -24.58 -28.30 -14.82
CA ILE A 105 -24.41 -28.87 -13.48
C ILE A 105 -24.77 -30.37 -13.45
N ARG A 106 -25.65 -30.82 -14.35
CA ARG A 106 -25.93 -32.25 -14.57
C ARG A 106 -24.69 -33.09 -14.91
N PHE A 107 -23.69 -32.48 -15.54
CA PHE A 107 -22.45 -33.12 -15.96
C PHE A 107 -21.30 -32.90 -14.96
N SER A 108 -21.60 -32.36 -13.79
CA SER A 108 -20.59 -32.11 -12.75
C SER A 108 -20.02 -33.42 -12.20
N PRO A 109 -18.73 -33.43 -11.79
CA PRO A 109 -18.14 -34.58 -11.12
C PRO A 109 -18.91 -34.92 -9.85
N ARG A 110 -19.04 -36.22 -9.58
CA ARG A 110 -19.67 -36.75 -8.36
C ARG A 110 -18.66 -37.58 -7.55
N PRO A 111 -18.74 -37.54 -6.20
CA PRO A 111 -19.66 -36.74 -5.38
C PRO A 111 -19.40 -35.23 -5.45
N MET A 112 -20.47 -34.44 -5.24
CA MET A 112 -20.42 -32.96 -5.21
C MET A 112 -21.04 -32.48 -3.89
N ASN A 113 -20.40 -31.51 -3.23
CA ASN A 113 -21.00 -30.79 -2.09
C ASN A 113 -22.01 -29.76 -2.61
N GLU A 114 -23.27 -30.18 -2.75
CA GLU A 114 -24.33 -29.35 -3.32
C GLU A 114 -24.65 -28.12 -2.45
N ALA A 115 -24.56 -28.24 -1.13
CA ALA A 115 -24.83 -27.16 -0.20
C ALA A 115 -23.80 -26.02 -0.36
N LEU A 116 -22.50 -26.37 -0.37
CA LEU A 116 -21.43 -25.40 -0.58
C LEU A 116 -21.52 -24.74 -1.96
N TYR A 117 -21.84 -25.52 -2.99
CA TYR A 117 -22.04 -24.98 -4.34
C TYR A 117 -23.19 -23.97 -4.37
N ALA A 118 -24.35 -24.30 -3.78
CA ALA A 118 -25.50 -23.42 -3.73
C ALA A 118 -25.23 -22.14 -2.95
N GLU A 119 -24.55 -22.24 -1.80
CA GLU A 119 -24.21 -21.09 -0.96
C GLU A 119 -23.24 -20.14 -1.67
N PHE A 120 -22.20 -20.67 -2.32
CA PHE A 120 -21.28 -19.88 -3.13
C PHE A 120 -21.98 -19.15 -4.29
N ARG A 121 -22.91 -19.84 -4.97
CA ARG A 121 -23.72 -19.23 -6.04
C ARG A 121 -24.59 -18.09 -5.50
N SER A 122 -25.26 -18.31 -4.38
CA SER A 122 -26.09 -17.30 -3.72
C SER A 122 -25.27 -16.09 -3.29
N LEU A 123 -24.06 -16.31 -2.78
CA LEU A 123 -23.13 -15.25 -2.38
C LEU A 123 -22.76 -14.36 -3.58
N LEU A 124 -22.31 -14.96 -4.69
CA LEU A 124 -21.95 -14.23 -5.91
C LEU A 124 -23.13 -13.43 -6.47
N GLU A 125 -24.32 -14.04 -6.52
CA GLU A 125 -25.53 -13.37 -6.99
C GLU A 125 -25.95 -12.20 -6.09
N GLY A 126 -25.81 -12.37 -4.77
CA GLY A 126 -26.03 -11.29 -3.80
C GLY A 126 -25.08 -10.12 -4.01
N TYR A 127 -23.79 -10.38 -4.25
CA TYR A 127 -22.81 -9.35 -4.54
C TYR A 127 -23.11 -8.59 -5.84
N ARG A 128 -23.42 -9.31 -6.93
CA ARG A 128 -23.78 -8.65 -8.21
C ARG A 128 -24.98 -7.72 -8.03
N LYS A 129 -26.07 -8.21 -7.41
CA LYS A 129 -27.27 -7.38 -7.16
C LYS A 129 -26.97 -6.12 -6.36
N LYS A 130 -26.03 -6.19 -5.42
CA LYS A 130 -25.66 -5.05 -4.58
C LYS A 130 -24.81 -4.01 -5.30
N HIS A 131 -23.96 -4.43 -6.24
CA HIS A 131 -22.87 -3.59 -6.76
C HIS A 131 -22.94 -3.26 -8.26
N THR A 132 -23.73 -3.99 -9.04
CA THR A 132 -23.88 -3.78 -10.49
C THR A 132 -25.29 -3.33 -10.84
N THR A 133 -25.43 -2.56 -11.93
CA THR A 133 -26.72 -2.27 -12.57
C THR A 133 -26.87 -2.99 -13.90
N ASP A 134 -28.09 -3.10 -14.42
CA ASP A 134 -28.35 -3.70 -15.74
C ASP A 134 -27.74 -2.91 -16.91
N GLN A 135 -27.12 -1.76 -16.64
CA GLN A 135 -26.42 -0.92 -17.61
C GLN A 135 -24.90 -1.05 -17.51
N ASP A 136 -24.38 -1.83 -16.57
CA ASP A 136 -22.94 -2.00 -16.35
C ASP A 136 -22.38 -3.13 -17.23
N MET A 137 -21.16 -2.94 -17.73
CA MET A 137 -20.31 -4.03 -18.23
C MET A 137 -19.57 -4.68 -17.07
N VAL A 138 -19.48 -6.00 -17.05
CA VAL A 138 -18.87 -6.75 -15.95
C VAL A 138 -17.74 -7.65 -16.46
N LEU A 139 -16.54 -7.53 -15.90
CA LEU A 139 -15.51 -8.58 -16.01
C LEU A 139 -15.87 -9.69 -15.04
N ASP A 140 -16.48 -10.75 -15.56
CA ASP A 140 -16.92 -11.92 -14.81
C ASP A 140 -15.75 -12.86 -14.48
N LEU A 141 -14.71 -12.89 -15.33
CA LEU A 141 -13.49 -13.64 -15.09
C LEU A 141 -12.34 -13.11 -15.95
N LEU A 142 -11.13 -13.13 -15.38
CA LEU A 142 -9.89 -13.04 -16.13
C LEU A 142 -8.94 -14.13 -15.62
N ALA A 143 -8.45 -14.97 -16.53
CA ALA A 143 -7.54 -16.05 -16.19
C ALA A 143 -6.38 -16.11 -17.19
N THR A 144 -5.19 -16.40 -16.68
CA THR A 144 -3.96 -16.51 -17.47
C THR A 144 -3.13 -17.67 -16.94
N LEU A 145 -2.50 -18.42 -17.85
CA LEU A 145 -1.64 -19.54 -17.44
C LEU A 145 -0.59 -19.06 -16.43
N PRO A 146 -0.38 -19.78 -15.31
CA PRO A 146 0.55 -19.34 -14.26
C PRO A 146 1.94 -18.97 -14.80
N VAL A 147 2.49 -19.79 -15.71
CA VAL A 147 3.81 -19.57 -16.33
C VAL A 147 3.88 -18.35 -17.25
N ARG A 148 2.73 -17.75 -17.59
CA ARG A 148 2.59 -16.58 -18.46
C ARG A 148 2.09 -15.34 -17.72
N GLN A 149 1.90 -15.39 -16.39
CA GLN A 149 1.54 -14.23 -15.58
C GLN A 149 2.61 -13.12 -15.65
N GLY A 150 2.20 -11.87 -15.46
CA GLY A 150 3.08 -10.70 -15.52
C GLY A 150 3.57 -10.32 -16.93
N ARG A 151 3.14 -11.05 -17.98
CA ARG A 151 3.57 -10.78 -19.36
C ARG A 151 2.62 -9.89 -20.16
N GLY A 152 1.67 -9.19 -19.52
CA GLY A 152 0.75 -8.26 -20.19
C GLY A 152 -0.52 -8.88 -20.79
N ILE A 153 -0.76 -10.18 -20.60
CA ILE A 153 -2.00 -10.86 -21.07
C ILE A 153 -3.24 -10.27 -20.39
N GLY A 154 -3.21 -10.14 -19.05
CA GLY A 154 -4.33 -9.55 -18.31
C GLY A 154 -4.58 -8.10 -18.71
N SER A 155 -3.51 -7.33 -18.94
CA SER A 155 -3.60 -5.96 -19.45
C SER A 155 -4.27 -5.91 -20.82
N ALA A 156 -3.98 -6.85 -21.72
CA ALA A 156 -4.62 -6.91 -23.03
C ALA A 156 -6.14 -7.10 -22.92
N VAL A 157 -6.58 -8.07 -22.09
CA VAL A 157 -8.02 -8.33 -21.85
C VAL A 157 -8.71 -7.12 -21.23
N LEU A 158 -8.08 -6.49 -20.23
CA LEU A 158 -8.61 -5.28 -19.59
C LEU A 158 -8.72 -4.11 -20.58
N SER A 159 -7.67 -3.86 -21.38
CA SER A 159 -7.66 -2.80 -22.39
C SER A 159 -8.78 -2.96 -23.43
N TRP A 160 -9.11 -4.19 -23.81
CA TRP A 160 -10.26 -4.45 -24.66
C TRP A 160 -11.57 -4.02 -23.98
N GLY A 161 -11.79 -4.46 -22.74
CA GLY A 161 -13.03 -4.18 -22.00
C GLY A 161 -13.22 -2.71 -21.69
N THR A 162 -12.15 -2.01 -21.28
CA THR A 162 -12.19 -0.57 -21.04
C THR A 162 -12.52 0.18 -22.33
N SER A 163 -11.83 -0.12 -23.43
CA SER A 163 -12.09 0.51 -24.73
C SER A 163 -13.54 0.36 -25.20
N LYS A 164 -14.16 -0.80 -24.94
CA LYS A 164 -15.58 -1.02 -25.24
C LYS A 164 -16.50 -0.24 -24.31
N ALA A 165 -16.24 -0.26 -23.01
CA ALA A 165 -16.98 0.51 -22.04
C ALA A 165 -16.96 2.01 -22.39
N ASP A 166 -15.83 2.52 -22.87
CA ASP A 166 -15.70 3.90 -23.34
C ASP A 166 -16.54 4.20 -24.57
N ALA A 167 -16.38 3.36 -25.60
CA ALA A 167 -17.11 3.52 -26.85
C ALA A 167 -18.64 3.52 -26.65
N TRP A 168 -19.12 2.89 -25.58
CA TRP A 168 -20.54 2.74 -25.29
C TRP A 168 -21.02 3.56 -24.09
N GLY A 169 -20.14 4.36 -23.46
CA GLY A 169 -20.47 5.15 -22.27
C GLY A 169 -20.97 4.31 -21.09
N ARG A 170 -20.37 3.13 -20.87
CA ARG A 170 -20.79 2.16 -19.85
C ARG A 170 -19.83 2.14 -18.67
N ARG A 171 -20.39 1.79 -17.51
CA ARG A 171 -19.61 1.51 -16.30
C ARG A 171 -18.97 0.14 -16.44
N LEU A 172 -17.70 0.00 -16.06
CA LEU A 172 -17.04 -1.30 -15.88
C LEU A 172 -17.04 -1.69 -14.41
N TYR A 173 -17.37 -2.95 -14.14
CA TYR A 173 -17.25 -3.59 -12.84
C TYR A 173 -16.30 -4.78 -12.93
N LEU A 174 -15.41 -4.93 -11.95
CA LEU A 174 -14.46 -6.06 -11.87
C LEU A 174 -14.88 -7.00 -10.74
N GLU A 175 -15.33 -8.20 -11.10
CA GLU A 175 -15.77 -9.19 -10.13
C GLU A 175 -14.59 -10.12 -9.76
N ALA A 176 -13.81 -9.72 -8.76
CA ALA A 176 -12.69 -10.56 -8.28
C ALA A 176 -12.46 -10.56 -6.76
N THR A 177 -13.26 -9.86 -5.95
CA THR A 177 -13.12 -9.92 -4.47
C THR A 177 -14.47 -9.81 -3.75
N PRO A 178 -14.61 -10.32 -2.51
CA PRO A 178 -15.79 -10.16 -1.66
C PRO A 178 -16.15 -8.69 -1.36
N GLU A 179 -15.21 -7.78 -1.51
CA GLU A 179 -15.44 -6.35 -1.34
C GLU A 179 -16.08 -5.71 -2.58
N GLY A 180 -15.86 -6.30 -3.77
CA GLY A 180 -16.28 -5.74 -5.05
C GLY A 180 -15.59 -4.41 -5.34
N LEU A 181 -14.88 -4.28 -6.47
CA LEU A 181 -14.28 -2.99 -6.86
C LEU A 181 -15.15 -2.32 -7.94
N PRO A 182 -16.00 -1.33 -7.58
CA PRO A 182 -16.53 -0.33 -8.51
C PRO A 182 -15.44 0.76 -8.71
N LEU A 183 -15.13 1.38 -9.86
CA LEU A 183 -15.81 1.66 -11.11
C LEU A 183 -14.78 2.13 -12.15
N TYR A 184 -14.97 1.79 -13.42
CA TYR A 184 -14.51 2.62 -14.54
C TYR A 184 -15.74 3.24 -15.21
N LEU A 185 -15.77 4.55 -15.48
CA LEU A 185 -16.80 5.21 -16.29
C LEU A 185 -16.13 6.32 -17.11
N ASN A 186 -16.40 6.36 -18.41
CA ASN A 186 -16.13 7.53 -19.25
C ASN A 186 -17.47 8.13 -19.69
N SER A 187 -17.74 9.40 -19.33
CA SER A 187 -19.00 10.09 -19.66
C SER A 187 -18.78 11.04 -20.85
N PRO A 188 -19.58 10.98 -21.94
CA PRO A 188 -19.45 11.85 -23.12
C PRO A 188 -19.73 13.34 -22.88
N SER A 189 -20.08 13.73 -21.66
CA SER A 189 -20.16 15.14 -21.22
C SER A 189 -18.80 15.69 -20.76
N VAL A 190 -17.70 14.97 -20.99
CA VAL A 190 -16.33 15.37 -20.66
C VAL A 190 -15.43 14.96 -21.82
N GLU A 191 -15.21 15.89 -22.76
CA GLU A 191 -14.21 15.71 -23.80
C GLU A 191 -12.80 15.64 -23.18
N GLY A 192 -12.11 14.53 -23.46
CA GLY A 192 -10.67 14.39 -23.31
C GLY A 192 -10.20 13.51 -22.14
N LYS A 193 -10.20 12.17 -22.33
CA LYS A 193 -9.18 11.23 -21.81
C LYS A 193 -9.46 9.77 -22.18
N LEU A 194 -8.59 9.18 -23.01
CA LEU A 194 -8.14 7.77 -23.02
C LEU A 194 -6.79 7.74 -23.76
N GLY A 195 -5.66 7.20 -23.30
CA GLY A 195 -5.20 6.60 -22.04
C GLY A 195 -3.66 6.76 -22.04
N PHE A 196 -2.98 6.86 -20.90
CA PHE A 196 -2.44 5.74 -20.13
C PHE A 196 -2.22 6.21 -18.69
N LEU A 197 -1.98 5.25 -17.77
CA LEU A 197 -1.60 5.49 -16.38
C LEU A 197 -0.87 6.83 -16.15
N THR A 198 -1.35 7.62 -15.18
CA THR A 198 -0.81 8.91 -14.65
C THR A 198 -1.26 10.22 -15.37
N PHE A 199 -1.91 11.13 -14.60
CA PHE A 199 -1.99 12.63 -14.66
C PHE A 199 -2.37 13.41 -15.95
N LEU A 200 -3.56 14.07 -15.99
CA LEU A 200 -3.86 15.54 -16.02
C LEU A 200 -3.52 16.29 -17.34
N SER A 201 -4.50 16.69 -18.19
CA SER A 201 -5.10 18.06 -18.37
C SER A 201 -5.71 18.12 -19.81
N PHE A 202 -6.77 18.86 -20.23
CA PHE A 202 -6.93 20.32 -20.45
C PHE A 202 -8.37 20.69 -20.95
N THR A 203 -8.88 21.88 -20.54
CA THR A 203 -9.78 22.93 -21.16
C THR A 203 -10.70 22.59 -22.37
N GLY A 204 -11.92 23.13 -22.56
CA GLY A 204 -12.74 24.21 -21.95
C GLY A 204 -13.92 24.55 -22.91
N LEU A 205 -15.09 25.04 -22.45
CA LEU A 205 -15.56 26.41 -22.72
C LEU A 205 -16.76 26.84 -21.83
N LEU A 206 -16.53 27.96 -21.13
CA LEU A 206 -17.42 29.08 -20.77
C LEU A 206 -18.86 28.83 -20.29
N THR A 207 -19.10 29.21 -19.02
CA THR A 207 -19.88 30.42 -18.77
C THR A 207 -19.30 31.17 -17.56
N THR A 208 -18.99 32.44 -17.80
CA THR A 208 -18.54 33.47 -16.87
C THR A 208 -19.59 33.76 -15.81
N LEU A 209 -19.19 33.88 -14.55
CA LEU A 209 -19.69 34.90 -13.63
C LEU A 209 -18.58 35.25 -12.63
N HIS A 210 -18.28 36.55 -12.57
CA HIS A 210 -17.29 37.19 -11.71
C HIS A 210 -17.73 37.22 -10.24
N HIS A 211 -16.72 37.32 -9.37
CA HIS A 211 -16.68 37.69 -7.94
C HIS A 211 -16.55 36.55 -6.90
N ASP A 212 -15.53 36.76 -6.06
CA ASP A 212 -15.07 36.05 -4.85
C ASP A 212 -14.12 34.85 -5.02
N ALA A 213 -12.85 35.11 -4.67
CA ALA A 213 -11.71 34.21 -4.72
C ALA A 213 -11.88 33.01 -3.76
N LYS A 214 -11.93 31.78 -4.30
CA LYS A 214 -11.84 30.54 -3.52
C LYS A 214 -10.45 29.92 -3.69
N ALA A 215 -9.77 29.63 -2.58
CA ALA A 215 -8.44 29.00 -2.61
C ALA A 215 -8.59 27.48 -2.81
N GLN A 216 -7.73 26.88 -3.63
CA GLN A 216 -7.72 25.43 -3.85
C GLN A 216 -6.63 24.76 -3.00
N ILE A 217 -6.93 23.61 -2.36
CA ILE A 217 -6.01 22.85 -1.50
C ILE A 217 -5.73 21.44 -2.03
N GLY A 218 -4.44 21.07 -2.17
CA GLY A 218 -4.01 19.70 -2.48
C GLY A 218 -3.37 18.99 -1.27
N HIS A 219 -3.84 17.79 -0.92
CA HIS A 219 -3.26 16.94 0.14
C HIS A 219 -2.65 15.65 -0.42
N PRO A 220 -1.32 15.43 -0.40
CA PRO A 220 -0.72 14.13 -0.70
C PRO A 220 -0.73 13.20 0.53
N GLY A 221 -1.28 12.00 0.37
CA GLY A 221 -1.33 10.91 1.37
C GLY A 221 -2.71 10.74 2.03
N ARG A 222 -3.33 9.57 1.83
CA ARG A 222 -4.58 9.19 2.53
C ARG A 222 -4.31 8.04 3.51
N LEU A 223 -4.82 8.14 4.73
CA LEU A 223 -5.30 6.97 5.47
C LEU A 223 -6.79 6.80 5.09
N PRO A 224 -7.28 5.60 4.78
CA PRO A 224 -8.65 5.43 4.31
C PRO A 224 -9.66 5.96 5.36
N GLY A 225 -10.60 6.82 4.94
CA GLY A 225 -11.84 7.04 5.69
C GLY A 225 -12.08 8.42 6.34
N HIS A 226 -11.14 9.36 6.35
CA HIS A 226 -11.36 10.64 7.05
C HIS A 226 -11.20 11.85 6.12
N ARG A 227 -12.32 12.44 5.66
CA ARG A 227 -12.35 13.89 5.44
C ARG A 227 -12.44 14.47 6.85
N PRO A 228 -11.40 15.14 7.38
CA PRO A 228 -11.48 15.59 8.76
C PRO A 228 -12.59 16.65 8.83
N PRO A 229 -13.58 16.53 9.73
CA PRO A 229 -14.62 17.55 9.92
C PRO A 229 -14.05 18.94 10.22
N HIS A 230 -12.75 19.01 10.56
CA HIS A 230 -11.96 20.21 10.86
C HIS A 230 -12.03 21.29 9.78
N PHE A 231 -12.20 20.94 8.50
CA PHE A 231 -12.28 21.94 7.41
C PHE A 231 -13.72 22.33 7.03
N ALA A 232 -14.74 21.73 7.64
CA ALA A 232 -16.14 21.91 7.23
C ALA A 232 -16.59 23.39 7.24
N HIS A 233 -16.11 24.18 8.21
CA HIS A 233 -16.40 25.61 8.31
C HIS A 233 -15.78 26.47 7.21
N LEU A 234 -14.83 25.92 6.44
CA LEU A 234 -14.13 26.61 5.36
C LEU A 234 -14.62 26.20 3.96
N GLU A 235 -15.46 25.17 3.82
CA GLU A 235 -15.91 24.64 2.51
C GLU A 235 -16.64 25.68 1.63
N SER A 236 -17.20 26.74 2.22
CA SER A 236 -17.78 27.85 1.45
C SER A 236 -16.73 28.74 0.78
N ARG A 237 -15.49 28.72 1.28
CA ARG A 237 -14.38 29.62 0.91
C ARG A 237 -13.23 28.90 0.19
N VAL A 238 -13.12 27.57 0.31
CA VAL A 238 -12.04 26.79 -0.29
C VAL A 238 -12.54 25.51 -0.95
N ASP A 239 -11.89 25.12 -2.04
CA ASP A 239 -12.10 23.82 -2.69
C ASP A 239 -10.95 22.87 -2.30
N ILE A 240 -11.28 21.74 -1.68
CA ILE A 240 -10.27 20.81 -1.14
C ILE A 240 -10.22 19.54 -1.99
N SER A 241 -9.02 19.22 -2.47
CA SER A 241 -8.68 17.98 -3.17
C SER A 241 -7.66 17.16 -2.38
N SER A 242 -7.88 15.84 -2.31
CA SER A 242 -6.97 14.91 -1.66
C SER A 242 -6.44 13.88 -2.64
N PHE A 243 -5.13 13.62 -2.59
CA PHE A 243 -4.41 12.69 -3.43
C PHE A 243 -3.89 11.54 -2.55
N PRO A 244 -4.46 10.33 -2.63
CA PRO A 244 -4.02 9.22 -1.79
C PRO A 244 -2.62 8.71 -2.15
N GLU A 245 -2.20 8.92 -3.40
CA GLU A 245 -0.94 8.45 -3.94
C GLU A 245 0.19 9.45 -3.73
N THR A 246 1.32 8.98 -3.23
CA THR A 246 2.57 9.74 -3.17
C THR A 246 3.29 9.65 -4.51
N LEU A 247 3.74 10.80 -5.04
CA LEU A 247 4.68 10.87 -6.16
C LEU A 247 6.05 11.28 -5.62
N ASP A 248 7.10 10.59 -6.04
CA ASP A 248 8.46 10.89 -5.62
C ASP A 248 9.13 11.86 -6.60
N PRO A 249 9.33 13.14 -6.24
CA PRO A 249 9.94 14.14 -7.12
C PRO A 249 11.42 13.91 -7.39
N ARG A 250 12.05 12.91 -6.77
CA ARG A 250 13.43 12.49 -7.11
C ARG A 250 13.49 11.72 -8.43
N ASP A 251 12.37 11.11 -8.84
CA ASP A 251 12.19 10.53 -10.17
C ASP A 251 11.69 11.64 -11.12
N PRO A 252 12.38 11.95 -12.22
CA PRO A 252 11.97 13.02 -13.13
C PRO A 252 10.55 12.88 -13.69
N ALA A 253 10.10 11.66 -14.01
CA ALA A 253 8.76 11.46 -14.55
C ALA A 253 7.67 11.71 -13.49
N GLN A 254 7.95 11.33 -12.25
CA GLN A 254 7.05 11.58 -11.11
C GLN A 254 7.10 13.03 -10.65
N HIS A 255 8.25 13.70 -10.77
CA HIS A 255 8.38 15.14 -10.54
C HIS A 255 7.44 15.92 -11.47
N ASP A 256 7.46 15.64 -12.77
CA ASP A 256 6.60 16.31 -13.73
C ASP A 256 5.12 16.04 -13.44
N ALA A 257 4.77 14.79 -13.11
CA ALA A 257 3.41 14.45 -12.69
C ALA A 257 2.99 15.17 -11.38
N LEU A 258 3.91 15.34 -10.43
CA LEU A 258 3.67 16.07 -9.17
C LEU A 258 3.44 17.57 -9.45
N VAL A 259 4.26 18.17 -10.31
CA VAL A 259 4.10 19.57 -10.72
C VAL A 259 2.74 19.75 -11.38
N GLN A 260 2.38 18.93 -12.37
CA GLN A 260 1.08 19.00 -13.04
C GLN A 260 -0.09 18.79 -12.07
N ARG A 261 0.08 17.91 -11.08
CA ARG A 261 -0.90 17.68 -10.00
C ARG A 261 -1.15 18.92 -9.16
N LEU A 262 -0.09 19.61 -8.78
CA LEU A 262 -0.15 20.71 -7.81
C LEU A 262 -0.29 22.09 -8.48
N LEU A 263 -0.07 22.18 -9.80
CA LEU A 263 -0.12 23.43 -10.56
C LEU A 263 -1.43 24.23 -10.38
N PRO A 264 -2.63 23.61 -10.30
CA PRO A 264 -3.88 24.37 -10.11
C PRO A 264 -4.05 25.00 -8.71
N PHE A 265 -3.23 24.61 -7.73
CA PHE A 265 -3.51 24.89 -6.32
C PHE A 265 -2.75 26.12 -5.78
N ASP A 266 -3.47 26.98 -5.06
CA ASP A 266 -2.89 28.11 -4.33
C ASP A 266 -2.25 27.68 -3.00
N VAL A 267 -2.80 26.62 -2.39
CA VAL A 267 -2.37 26.13 -1.08
C VAL A 267 -2.06 24.64 -1.18
N VAL A 268 -0.96 24.22 -0.57
CA VAL A 268 -0.61 22.80 -0.47
C VAL A 268 -0.45 22.43 1.00
N LEU A 269 -1.10 21.33 1.38
CA LEU A 269 -0.95 20.70 2.69
C LEU A 269 -0.05 19.47 2.57
N ALA A 270 1.21 19.58 2.99
CA ALA A 270 2.17 18.49 2.99
C ALA A 270 2.08 17.64 4.27
N MET A 271 1.75 16.35 4.09
CA MET A 271 1.73 15.37 5.18
C MET A 271 3.14 14.89 5.49
N ARG A 272 3.71 15.36 6.61
CA ARG A 272 5.08 15.03 7.04
C ARG A 272 6.07 15.17 5.87
N GLU A 273 7.14 14.39 5.89
CA GLU A 273 8.19 14.35 4.87
C GLU A 273 7.83 13.49 3.64
N ARG A 274 6.55 13.12 3.44
CA ARG A 274 6.14 12.16 2.38
C ARG A 274 6.39 12.68 0.97
N THR A 275 6.30 13.99 0.77
CA THR A 275 6.52 14.63 -0.54
C THR A 275 7.56 15.73 -0.38
N PRO A 276 8.78 15.54 -0.91
CA PRO A 276 9.78 16.60 -0.95
C PRO A 276 9.36 17.79 -1.80
N PHE A 277 9.72 18.99 -1.37
CA PHE A 277 9.62 20.24 -2.13
C PHE A 277 11.01 20.85 -2.19
N SER A 278 11.78 20.44 -3.20
CA SER A 278 13.09 21.03 -3.52
C SER A 278 12.92 22.43 -4.13
N ALA A 279 13.99 23.22 -4.21
CA ALA A 279 13.98 24.48 -4.96
C ALA A 279 13.41 24.33 -6.38
N GLN A 280 13.73 23.23 -7.08
CA GLN A 280 13.20 22.94 -8.42
C GLN A 280 11.68 22.74 -8.41
N THR A 281 11.16 21.94 -7.48
CA THR A 281 9.72 21.70 -7.36
C THR A 281 8.98 22.97 -6.95
N VAL A 282 9.54 23.74 -6.02
CA VAL A 282 9.00 25.03 -5.60
C VAL A 282 8.94 25.97 -6.80
N ALA A 283 10.03 26.14 -7.57
CA ALA A 283 10.04 27.02 -8.74
C ALA A 283 9.02 26.63 -9.82
N ALA A 284 8.71 25.34 -9.95
CA ALA A 284 7.77 24.82 -10.94
C ALA A 284 6.28 25.02 -10.59
N LEU A 285 5.95 25.56 -9.40
CA LEU A 285 4.58 25.78 -8.93
C LEU A 285 4.25 27.28 -8.87
N PRO A 286 3.97 27.95 -10.00
CA PRO A 286 3.82 29.41 -10.04
C PRO A 286 2.61 29.92 -9.25
N ASN A 287 1.55 29.11 -9.10
CA ASN A 287 0.33 29.50 -8.41
C ASN A 287 0.39 29.32 -6.88
N LEU A 288 1.40 28.63 -6.36
CA LEU A 288 1.52 28.34 -4.94
C LEU A 288 1.74 29.63 -4.13
N LYS A 289 0.91 29.84 -3.10
CA LYS A 289 0.88 31.02 -2.22
C LYS A 289 1.00 30.67 -0.74
N LEU A 290 0.78 29.42 -0.34
CA LEU A 290 0.92 28.95 1.04
C LEU A 290 1.27 27.46 1.07
N LEU A 291 2.25 27.09 1.91
CA LEU A 291 2.50 25.70 2.26
C LEU A 291 2.16 25.46 3.73
N LEU A 292 1.26 24.52 3.99
CA LEU A 292 0.97 24.01 5.32
C LEU A 292 1.62 22.63 5.47
N THR A 293 2.17 22.30 6.63
CA THR A 293 2.72 20.98 6.88
C THR A 293 2.39 20.47 8.28
N THR A 294 2.28 19.16 8.42
CA THR A 294 2.05 18.55 9.74
C THR A 294 3.36 18.40 10.51
N GLY A 295 3.40 18.94 11.72
CA GLY A 295 4.50 18.92 12.66
C GLY A 295 5.41 20.13 12.57
N THR A 296 6.32 20.24 13.54
CA THR A 296 7.13 21.45 13.77
C THR A 296 8.41 21.53 12.94
N ARG A 297 8.76 20.44 12.25
CA ARG A 297 9.96 20.30 11.42
C ARG A 297 9.66 19.39 10.25
N ASN A 298 10.15 19.79 9.08
CA ASN A 298 10.05 19.02 7.85
C ASN A 298 11.30 19.25 7.00
N LEU A 299 12.22 18.28 7.00
CA LEU A 299 13.49 18.37 6.27
C LEU A 299 13.35 18.14 4.77
N SER A 300 12.16 17.79 4.28
CA SER A 300 11.90 17.62 2.86
C SER A 300 11.50 18.94 2.18
N LEU A 301 11.47 20.07 2.90
CA LEU A 301 11.12 21.38 2.38
C LEU A 301 12.35 22.27 2.24
N ASP A 302 12.54 22.85 1.07
CA ASP A 302 13.54 23.88 0.83
C ASP A 302 13.00 25.25 1.29
N LEU A 303 13.07 25.50 2.60
CA LEU A 303 12.57 26.76 3.20
C LEU A 303 13.19 28.02 2.56
N PRO A 304 14.50 28.06 2.22
CA PRO A 304 15.06 29.17 1.44
C PRO A 304 14.33 29.42 0.11
N ALA A 305 14.03 28.38 -0.66
CA ALA A 305 13.31 28.54 -1.92
C ALA A 305 11.87 29.06 -1.74
N PHE A 306 11.19 28.67 -0.65
CA PHE A 306 9.89 29.25 -0.28
C PHE A 306 10.01 30.73 0.10
N ALA A 307 11.02 31.08 0.90
CA ALA A 307 11.29 32.44 1.35
C ALA A 307 11.63 33.38 0.18
N GLU A 308 12.46 32.94 -0.77
CA GLU A 308 12.81 33.69 -1.99
C GLU A 308 11.58 34.03 -2.84
N ARG A 309 10.55 33.16 -2.83
CA ARG A 309 9.28 33.39 -3.52
C ARG A 309 8.23 34.13 -2.67
N GLY A 310 8.55 34.46 -1.42
CA GLY A 310 7.61 35.07 -0.48
C GLY A 310 6.43 34.16 -0.11
N ILE A 311 6.59 32.83 -0.25
CA ILE A 311 5.55 31.85 0.07
C ILE A 311 5.72 31.46 1.55
N PRO A 312 4.77 31.81 2.44
CA PRO A 312 4.85 31.38 3.82
C PRO A 312 4.68 29.87 3.96
N VAL A 313 5.42 29.31 4.93
CA VAL A 313 5.33 27.92 5.35
C VAL A 313 4.90 27.88 6.81
N ALA A 314 3.91 27.05 7.17
CA ALA A 314 3.50 26.87 8.56
C ALA A 314 3.31 25.41 8.93
N GLY A 315 3.81 25.05 10.11
CA GLY A 315 3.73 23.71 10.69
C GLY A 315 2.58 23.55 11.69
N THR A 316 2.62 22.44 12.44
CA THR A 316 1.75 22.19 13.59
C THR A 316 2.55 21.72 14.80
N ASP A 317 2.08 22.05 15.99
CA ASP A 317 2.65 21.63 17.28
C ASP A 317 1.90 20.44 17.88
N GLY A 318 0.59 20.37 17.63
CA GLY A 318 -0.38 19.53 18.31
C GLY A 318 0.17 18.15 18.57
N ARG A 319 0.42 17.84 19.84
CA ARG A 319 0.77 16.50 20.31
C ARG A 319 -0.02 16.25 21.58
N PRO A 320 -0.75 15.13 21.68
CA PRO A 320 -1.41 14.79 22.94
C PRO A 320 -0.37 14.66 24.06
N PRO A 321 -0.72 15.01 25.31
CA PRO A 321 0.16 14.79 26.44
C PRO A 321 0.45 13.28 26.62
N GLY A 322 1.62 12.96 27.18
CA GLY A 322 2.00 11.58 27.50
C GLY A 322 3.09 11.01 26.59
N VAL A 323 3.11 9.67 26.48
CA VAL A 323 4.13 8.93 25.74
C VAL A 323 3.95 9.17 24.24
N ASN A 324 5.03 9.52 23.55
CA ASN A 324 4.95 9.81 22.13
C ASN A 324 4.47 8.59 21.31
N SER A 325 3.61 8.82 20.31
CA SER A 325 3.09 7.77 19.42
C SER A 325 4.18 6.90 18.80
N THR A 326 5.32 7.49 18.39
CA THR A 326 6.42 6.72 17.81
C THR A 326 7.10 5.84 18.84
N VAL A 327 7.19 6.27 20.09
CA VAL A 327 7.69 5.43 21.21
C VAL A 327 6.77 4.24 21.44
N GLN A 328 5.45 4.46 21.43
CA GLN A 328 4.46 3.39 21.55
C GLN A 328 4.58 2.40 20.39
N HIS A 329 4.73 2.90 19.16
CA HIS A 329 4.93 2.08 17.97
C HIS A 329 6.24 1.30 17.98
N THR A 330 7.35 1.90 18.41
CA THR A 330 8.62 1.19 18.62
C THR A 330 8.44 -0.01 19.56
N TRP A 331 7.74 0.17 20.68
CA TRP A 331 7.45 -0.93 21.61
C TRP A 331 6.49 -1.97 21.03
N ALA A 332 5.49 -1.55 20.26
CA ALA A 332 4.62 -2.47 19.55
C ALA A 332 5.41 -3.37 18.58
N LEU A 333 6.39 -2.80 17.86
CA LEU A 333 7.27 -3.55 16.97
C LEU A 333 8.25 -4.47 17.72
N ILE A 334 8.86 -3.99 18.81
CA ILE A 334 9.74 -4.82 19.67
C ILE A 334 8.95 -6.03 20.18
N LEU A 335 7.74 -5.82 20.74
CA LEU A 335 6.91 -6.89 21.28
C LEU A 335 6.36 -7.79 20.18
N GLY A 336 5.92 -7.21 19.06
CA GLY A 336 5.41 -7.94 17.91
C GLY A 336 6.43 -8.93 17.35
N LEU A 337 7.70 -8.52 17.27
CA LEU A 337 8.80 -9.38 16.85
C LEU A 337 9.23 -10.37 17.96
N ALA A 338 9.36 -9.91 19.21
CA ALA A 338 9.77 -10.76 20.33
C ALA A 338 8.78 -11.89 20.64
N ARG A 339 7.48 -11.66 20.37
CA ARG A 339 6.37 -12.55 20.72
C ARG A 339 5.62 -13.10 19.51
N HIS A 340 6.13 -12.87 18.29
CA HIS A 340 5.54 -13.35 17.03
C HIS A 340 4.07 -12.97 16.81
N VAL A 341 3.60 -11.85 17.39
CA VAL A 341 2.16 -11.52 17.45
C VAL A 341 1.51 -11.49 16.07
N ALA A 342 2.09 -10.75 15.12
CA ALA A 342 1.53 -10.64 13.77
C ALA A 342 1.59 -11.97 13.00
N ARG A 343 2.64 -12.77 13.23
CA ARG A 343 2.80 -14.09 12.62
C ARG A 343 1.76 -15.07 13.15
N ASP A 344 1.57 -15.11 14.46
CA ASP A 344 0.65 -16.02 15.13
C ASP A 344 -0.81 -15.65 14.84
N ASP A 345 -1.15 -14.36 14.78
CA ASP A 345 -2.45 -13.89 14.29
C ASP A 345 -2.72 -14.40 12.86
N ALA A 346 -1.75 -14.23 11.96
CA ALA A 346 -1.88 -14.71 10.59
C ALA A 346 -1.97 -16.25 10.51
N ALA A 347 -1.31 -16.97 11.42
CA ALA A 347 -1.35 -18.43 11.49
C ALA A 347 -2.74 -18.93 11.90
N VAL A 348 -3.30 -18.39 12.99
CA VAL A 348 -4.65 -18.75 13.46
C VAL A 348 -5.71 -18.49 12.38
N LYS A 349 -5.61 -17.37 11.66
CA LYS A 349 -6.52 -17.03 10.56
C LYS A 349 -6.43 -17.97 9.36
N ARG A 350 -5.33 -18.72 9.20
CA ARG A 350 -5.16 -19.75 8.17
C ARG A 350 -5.53 -21.16 8.65
N GLY A 351 -5.98 -21.31 9.89
CA GLY A 351 -6.32 -22.60 10.49
C GLY A 351 -5.18 -23.30 11.23
N ASP A 352 -4.01 -22.66 11.36
CA ASP A 352 -2.93 -23.13 12.24
C ASP A 352 -3.28 -22.84 13.71
N TRP A 353 -2.58 -23.46 14.68
CA TRP A 353 -2.82 -23.21 16.11
C TRP A 353 -1.62 -22.62 16.84
N GLN A 354 -0.51 -23.36 16.94
CA GLN A 354 0.67 -22.94 17.70
C GLN A 354 1.82 -22.52 16.77
N GLY A 355 2.36 -21.32 17.05
CA GLY A 355 3.55 -20.78 16.40
C GLY A 355 4.87 -21.14 17.10
N SER A 356 5.92 -20.41 16.79
CA SER A 356 7.25 -20.55 17.40
C SER A 356 7.34 -19.89 18.77
N LEU A 357 8.31 -20.30 19.59
CA LEU A 357 8.55 -19.69 20.89
C LEU A 357 9.04 -18.24 20.76
N GLY A 358 8.39 -17.34 21.49
CA GLY A 358 8.87 -15.98 21.70
C GLY A 358 10.02 -15.92 22.72
N ILE A 359 10.61 -14.73 22.88
CA ILE A 359 11.67 -14.48 23.85
C ILE A 359 11.19 -13.61 25.01
N ASN A 360 11.74 -13.86 26.19
CA ASN A 360 11.59 -12.96 27.34
C ASN A 360 12.54 -11.76 27.19
N LEU A 361 12.05 -10.56 27.45
CA LEU A 361 12.84 -9.34 27.43
C LEU A 361 13.49 -9.03 28.79
N SER A 362 12.98 -9.55 29.90
CA SER A 362 13.53 -9.23 31.22
C SER A 362 14.98 -9.69 31.37
N GLY A 363 15.82 -8.81 31.93
CA GLY A 363 17.27 -9.01 32.09
C GLY A 363 18.09 -8.87 30.80
N LYS A 364 17.45 -8.69 29.64
CA LYS A 364 18.13 -8.47 28.35
C LYS A 364 18.60 -7.04 28.18
N THR A 365 19.52 -6.83 27.24
CA THR A 365 20.06 -5.51 26.92
C THR A 365 19.35 -4.87 25.73
N LEU A 366 18.70 -3.73 25.97
CA LEU A 366 18.22 -2.82 24.94
C LEU A 366 19.33 -1.79 24.62
N ALA A 367 19.79 -1.81 23.38
CA ALA A 367 20.80 -0.92 22.85
C ALA A 367 20.15 0.19 22.02
N LEU A 368 20.21 1.43 22.52
CA LEU A 368 19.64 2.63 21.88
C LEU A 368 20.68 3.33 21.00
N LEU A 369 20.51 3.24 19.68
CA LEU A 369 21.31 4.00 18.74
C LEU A 369 20.69 5.39 18.62
N GLY A 370 21.15 6.31 19.47
CA GLY A 370 20.55 7.62 19.66
C GLY A 370 19.83 7.75 21.00
N LEU A 371 20.33 8.62 21.88
CA LEU A 371 19.73 8.92 23.20
C LEU A 371 19.10 10.31 23.24
N GLY A 372 18.27 10.62 22.24
CA GLY A 372 17.47 11.84 22.18
C GLY A 372 16.10 11.69 22.86
N LYS A 373 15.19 12.61 22.55
CA LYS A 373 13.82 12.65 23.12
C LYS A 373 13.04 11.33 23.01
N LEU A 374 13.14 10.63 21.87
CA LEU A 374 12.44 9.36 21.65
C LEU A 374 13.20 8.19 22.29
N GLY A 375 14.51 8.11 22.07
CA GLY A 375 15.35 7.05 22.62
C GLY A 375 15.28 6.97 24.14
N SER A 376 15.34 8.11 24.85
CA SER A 376 15.25 8.11 26.32
C SER A 376 13.88 7.68 26.84
N GLN A 377 12.78 8.00 26.14
CA GLN A 377 11.45 7.48 26.48
C GLN A 377 11.32 5.97 26.26
N VAL A 378 11.90 5.45 25.16
CA VAL A 378 11.96 4.00 24.92
C VAL A 378 12.76 3.31 26.02
N GLY A 379 13.95 3.84 26.36
CA GLY A 379 14.79 3.32 27.44
C GLY A 379 14.11 3.34 28.81
N LYS A 380 13.35 4.40 29.12
CA LYS A 380 12.56 4.48 30.36
C LYS A 380 11.60 3.30 30.50
N ILE A 381 10.84 3.02 29.45
CA ILE A 381 9.88 1.89 29.45
C ILE A 381 10.63 0.56 29.58
N ALA A 382 11.80 0.41 28.93
CA ALA A 382 12.60 -0.80 29.00
C ALA A 382 12.97 -1.15 30.45
N ILE A 383 13.42 -0.16 31.20
CA ILE A 383 13.84 -0.31 32.60
C ILE A 383 12.63 -0.54 33.49
N GLN A 384 11.63 0.36 33.44
CA GLN A 384 10.55 0.38 34.41
C GLN A 384 9.51 -0.72 34.19
N ALA A 385 9.22 -1.08 32.94
CA ALA A 385 8.15 -2.03 32.61
C ALA A 385 8.69 -3.44 32.35
N PHE A 386 9.86 -3.57 31.73
CA PHE A 386 10.39 -4.86 31.28
C PHE A 386 11.60 -5.35 32.08
N GLY A 387 12.20 -4.52 32.94
CA GLY A 387 13.41 -4.88 33.68
C GLY A 387 14.60 -5.18 32.76
N MET A 388 14.71 -4.43 31.67
CA MET A 388 15.85 -4.52 30.75
C MET A 388 17.02 -3.64 31.22
N ASN A 389 18.23 -4.04 30.84
CA ASN A 389 19.39 -3.17 30.89
C ASN A 389 19.38 -2.26 29.66
N VAL A 390 19.79 -1.00 29.80
CA VAL A 390 19.82 -0.06 28.68
C VAL A 390 21.25 0.43 28.44
N THR A 391 21.76 0.15 27.24
CA THR A 391 22.99 0.77 26.73
C THR A 391 22.65 1.74 25.61
N ALA A 392 23.47 2.77 25.42
CA ALA A 392 23.27 3.77 24.39
C ALA A 392 24.56 4.12 23.68
N TRP A 393 24.46 4.48 22.40
CA TRP A 393 25.59 4.99 21.64
C TRP A 393 25.16 6.10 20.68
N SER A 394 25.99 7.14 20.58
CA SER A 394 25.99 8.14 19.51
C SER A 394 27.39 8.74 19.41
N ALA A 395 27.78 9.27 18.26
CA ALA A 395 29.15 9.72 18.01
C ALA A 395 29.74 10.68 19.06
N ASN A 396 28.89 11.51 19.70
CA ASN A 396 29.28 12.50 20.71
C ASN A 396 28.58 12.30 22.07
N LEU A 397 28.07 11.09 22.34
CA LEU A 397 27.39 10.79 23.60
C LEU A 397 28.42 10.56 24.72
N THR A 398 28.24 11.23 25.84
CA THR A 398 29.03 11.05 27.06
C THR A 398 28.15 10.49 28.17
N GLN A 399 28.75 9.85 29.18
CA GLN A 399 27.98 9.31 30.31
C GLN A 399 27.20 10.42 31.05
N ASP A 400 27.80 11.59 31.26
CA ASP A 400 27.11 12.75 31.87
C ASP A 400 25.80 13.11 31.12
N LYS A 401 25.84 13.16 29.79
CA LYS A 401 24.65 13.44 28.97
C LYS A 401 23.62 12.31 29.06
N ALA A 402 24.07 11.06 29.17
CA ALA A 402 23.17 9.93 29.35
C ALA A 402 22.48 9.98 30.72
N ASP A 403 23.21 10.39 31.76
CA ASP A 403 22.68 10.57 33.11
C ASP A 403 21.71 11.76 33.19
N GLU A 404 21.99 12.87 32.50
CA GLU A 404 21.03 13.98 32.32
C GLU A 404 19.73 13.49 31.66
N GLN A 405 19.82 12.68 30.61
CA GLN A 405 18.64 12.10 29.96
C GLN A 405 17.89 11.14 30.90
N ALA A 406 18.60 10.32 31.68
CA ALA A 406 17.98 9.43 32.66
C ALA A 406 17.21 10.24 33.71
N GLN A 407 17.83 11.27 34.29
CA GLN A 407 17.19 12.15 35.26
C GLN A 407 15.97 12.86 34.68
N ALA A 408 16.05 13.37 33.45
CA ALA A 408 14.90 13.97 32.75
C ALA A 408 13.74 13.00 32.54
N GLN A 409 14.01 11.69 32.50
CA GLN A 409 13.00 10.63 32.44
C GLN A 409 12.50 10.18 33.82
N GLY A 410 13.06 10.72 34.92
CA GLY A 410 12.77 10.32 36.29
C GLY A 410 13.48 9.04 36.73
N LEU A 411 14.65 8.76 36.14
CA LEU A 411 15.49 7.60 36.44
C LEU A 411 16.78 8.04 37.15
N PRO A 412 17.39 7.17 37.98
CA PRO A 412 18.67 7.47 38.60
C PRO A 412 19.80 7.54 37.56
N ALA A 413 20.88 8.27 37.88
CA ALA A 413 22.11 8.24 37.10
C ALA A 413 22.65 6.81 36.97
N GLY A 414 23.27 6.48 35.84
CA GLY A 414 23.70 5.14 35.48
C GLY A 414 22.61 4.23 34.91
N SER A 415 21.35 4.68 34.85
CA SER A 415 20.26 3.92 34.22
C SER A 415 20.47 3.69 32.71
N PHE A 416 21.14 4.63 32.04
CA PHE A 416 21.53 4.51 30.64
C PHE A 416 23.06 4.44 30.58
N VAL A 417 23.61 3.31 30.16
CA VAL A 417 25.07 3.11 30.11
C VAL A 417 25.60 3.42 28.72
N VAL A 418 26.53 4.36 28.59
CA VAL A 418 27.14 4.67 27.30
C VAL A 418 28.12 3.57 26.90
N SER A 419 27.93 3.01 25.70
CA SER A 419 28.83 1.99 25.17
C SER A 419 30.19 2.62 24.81
N PRO A 420 31.33 1.99 25.17
CA PRO A 420 32.66 2.53 24.91
C PRO A 420 33.00 2.61 23.41
N SER A 421 32.39 1.76 22.59
CA SER A 421 32.53 1.82 21.13
C SER A 421 31.24 1.40 20.41
N LYS A 422 31.16 1.73 19.12
CA LYS A 422 30.06 1.26 18.26
C LYS A 422 30.08 -0.26 18.11
N SER A 423 31.25 -0.87 18.03
CA SER A 423 31.39 -2.33 17.96
C SER A 423 30.86 -3.01 19.21
N ASP A 424 31.25 -2.52 20.40
CA ASP A 424 30.79 -3.06 21.68
C ASP A 424 29.28 -2.88 21.86
N PHE A 425 28.73 -1.79 21.32
CA PHE A 425 27.30 -1.51 21.34
C PHE A 425 26.50 -2.58 20.61
N PHE A 426 26.90 -2.94 19.38
CA PHE A 426 26.20 -3.96 18.60
C PHE A 426 26.45 -5.38 19.13
N ALA A 427 27.68 -5.67 19.60
CA ALA A 427 28.04 -7.00 20.09
C ALA A 427 27.30 -7.41 21.36
N ASN A 428 26.98 -6.46 22.25
CA ASN A 428 26.34 -6.72 23.54
C ASN A 428 24.82 -6.48 23.56
N ALA A 429 24.21 -6.20 22.41
CA ALA A 429 22.78 -5.94 22.30
C ALA A 429 21.96 -7.23 22.14
N ASP A 430 20.87 -7.36 22.90
CA ASP A 430 19.78 -8.31 22.57
C ASP A 430 18.74 -7.65 21.65
N VAL A 431 18.54 -6.34 21.80
CA VAL A 431 17.65 -5.54 20.95
C VAL A 431 18.37 -4.24 20.61
N VAL A 432 18.58 -3.96 19.33
CA VAL A 432 19.04 -2.66 18.85
C VAL A 432 17.85 -1.85 18.40
N SER A 433 17.66 -0.64 18.92
CA SER A 433 16.60 0.28 18.49
C SER A 433 17.18 1.60 17.98
N VAL A 434 16.82 1.97 16.75
CA VAL A 434 17.38 3.13 16.04
C VAL A 434 16.54 4.38 16.28
N HIS A 435 17.17 5.41 16.84
CA HIS A 435 16.58 6.71 17.22
C HIS A 435 17.43 7.91 16.77
N ASN A 436 18.22 7.74 15.71
CA ASN A 436 19.05 8.79 15.13
C ASN A 436 18.27 9.66 14.13
N VAL A 437 18.62 10.94 14.08
CA VAL A 437 18.20 11.84 12.99
C VAL A 437 19.04 11.52 11.75
N LEU A 438 18.38 11.30 10.61
CA LEU A 438 19.06 11.10 9.33
C LEU A 438 19.77 12.38 8.88
N SER A 439 21.02 12.22 8.50
CA SER A 439 21.94 13.24 7.98
C SER A 439 23.00 12.55 7.14
N GLU A 440 23.83 13.31 6.41
CA GLU A 440 24.97 12.74 5.67
C GLU A 440 25.88 11.89 6.58
N ARG A 441 26.11 12.33 7.82
CA ARG A 441 26.97 11.65 8.79
C ARG A 441 26.36 10.37 9.39
N SER A 442 25.05 10.21 9.32
CA SER A 442 24.33 9.08 9.93
C SER A 442 23.68 8.13 8.93
N ARG A 443 23.74 8.48 7.63
CA ARG A 443 23.35 7.58 6.55
C ARG A 443 24.25 6.34 6.57
N GLY A 444 23.64 5.16 6.54
CA GLY A 444 24.36 3.88 6.63
C GLY A 444 25.14 3.70 7.94
N ILE A 445 24.72 4.35 9.04
CA ILE A 445 25.40 4.23 10.33
C ILE A 445 25.41 2.78 10.86
N VAL A 446 24.41 2.00 10.44
CA VAL A 446 24.36 0.54 10.58
C VAL A 446 24.61 -0.07 9.20
N SER A 447 25.71 -0.80 9.06
CA SER A 447 26.12 -1.44 7.81
C SER A 447 26.67 -2.84 8.07
N ALA A 448 27.24 -3.51 7.06
CA ALA A 448 27.76 -4.87 7.19
C ALA A 448 28.67 -5.11 8.41
N PRO A 449 29.63 -4.23 8.78
CA PRO A 449 30.47 -4.44 9.96
C PRO A 449 29.68 -4.45 11.27
N GLU A 450 28.70 -3.57 11.43
CA GLU A 450 27.86 -3.53 12.63
C GLU A 450 26.95 -4.75 12.72
N LEU A 451 26.34 -5.14 11.60
CA LEU A 451 25.48 -6.31 11.53
C LEU A 451 26.25 -7.63 11.77
N ALA A 452 27.52 -7.68 11.37
CA ALA A 452 28.37 -8.85 11.54
C ALA A 452 28.79 -9.09 13.00
N THR A 453 28.85 -8.04 13.83
CA THR A 453 29.21 -8.17 15.25
C THR A 453 28.01 -8.41 16.16
N MET A 454 26.78 -8.25 15.64
CA MET A 454 25.57 -8.48 16.43
C MET A 454 25.49 -9.91 16.96
N ASN A 455 24.97 -10.04 18.18
CA ASN A 455 24.60 -11.34 18.73
C ASN A 455 23.60 -12.05 17.77
N PRO A 456 23.79 -13.33 17.43
CA PRO A 456 22.88 -14.04 16.53
C PRO A 456 21.43 -14.13 17.01
N ASN A 457 21.20 -13.96 18.31
CA ASN A 457 19.86 -13.90 18.91
C ASN A 457 19.27 -12.50 18.97
N ALA A 458 20.00 -11.48 18.53
CA ALA A 458 19.59 -10.09 18.63
C ALA A 458 18.54 -9.72 17.59
N MET A 459 17.71 -8.75 17.94
CA MET A 459 16.75 -8.11 17.05
C MET A 459 17.17 -6.68 16.74
N ILE A 460 16.85 -6.18 15.55
CA ILE A 460 17.02 -4.76 15.21
C ILE A 460 15.67 -4.11 14.89
N VAL A 461 15.43 -2.90 15.41
CA VAL A 461 14.18 -2.15 15.22
C VAL A 461 14.50 -0.77 14.67
N ASN A 462 13.85 -0.38 13.57
CA ASN A 462 14.01 0.95 12.99
C ASN A 462 12.64 1.61 12.77
N THR A 463 12.37 2.63 13.58
CA THR A 463 11.22 3.54 13.45
C THR A 463 11.67 4.98 13.20
N SER A 464 12.92 5.16 12.73
CA SER A 464 13.51 6.47 12.46
C SER A 464 13.44 6.80 10.97
N ARG A 465 14.42 6.35 10.18
CA ARG A 465 14.46 6.52 8.72
C ARG A 465 15.14 5.32 8.07
N GLY A 466 14.65 4.88 6.92
CA GLY A 466 15.21 3.74 6.17
C GLY A 466 16.72 3.86 5.95
N PRO A 467 17.23 4.98 5.41
CA PRO A 467 18.65 5.12 5.05
C PRO A 467 19.66 5.17 6.20
N LEU A 468 19.22 5.08 7.46
CA LEU A 468 20.14 4.92 8.59
C LEU A 468 20.78 3.52 8.60
N ILE A 469 20.11 2.54 7.99
CA ILE A 469 20.61 1.19 7.83
C ILE A 469 20.91 0.97 6.35
N ASP A 470 22.06 0.38 6.04
CA ASP A 470 22.35 -0.12 4.71
C ASP A 470 21.40 -1.30 4.39
N GLU A 471 20.45 -1.06 3.48
CA GLU A 471 19.37 -2.00 3.16
C GLU A 471 19.90 -3.35 2.67
N LEU A 472 20.91 -3.34 1.79
CA LEU A 472 21.47 -4.56 1.22
C LEU A 472 22.16 -5.41 2.29
N SER A 473 22.99 -4.79 3.13
CA SER A 473 23.65 -5.49 4.23
C SER A 473 22.65 -6.12 5.21
N LEU A 474 21.54 -5.40 5.50
CA LEU A 474 20.50 -5.93 6.38
C LEU A 474 19.75 -7.09 5.73
N LEU A 475 19.36 -6.96 4.46
CA LEU A 475 18.71 -8.05 3.70
C LEU A 475 19.60 -9.29 3.65
N GLU A 476 20.90 -9.15 3.40
CA GLU A 476 21.85 -10.26 3.40
C GLU A 476 21.93 -10.94 4.77
N ALA A 477 22.06 -10.16 5.84
CA ALA A 477 22.11 -10.69 7.20
C ALA A 477 20.84 -11.46 7.57
N LEU A 478 19.66 -10.92 7.22
CA LEU A 478 18.37 -11.53 7.51
C LEU A 478 18.09 -12.77 6.65
N ASN A 479 18.44 -12.75 5.36
CA ASN A 479 18.31 -13.91 4.49
C ASN A 479 19.24 -15.06 4.93
N ALA A 480 20.41 -14.74 5.46
CA ALA A 480 21.36 -15.72 5.98
C ALA A 480 21.07 -16.15 7.45
N GLY A 481 20.01 -15.62 8.09
CA GLY A 481 19.67 -15.97 9.47
C GLY A 481 20.70 -15.52 10.51
N ARG A 482 21.52 -14.51 10.21
CA ARG A 482 22.65 -14.10 11.06
C ARG A 482 22.23 -13.47 12.38
N ILE A 483 21.05 -12.87 12.41
CA ILE A 483 20.42 -12.29 13.60
C ILE A 483 19.00 -12.85 13.75
N ARG A 484 18.37 -12.66 14.91
CA ARG A 484 17.03 -13.22 15.16
C ARG A 484 15.97 -12.61 14.26
N GLY A 485 16.06 -11.30 14.02
CA GLY A 485 15.09 -10.63 13.17
C GLY A 485 15.19 -9.12 13.13
N ALA A 486 14.35 -8.52 12.29
CA ALA A 486 14.22 -7.07 12.17
C ALA A 486 12.75 -6.63 12.24
N ALA A 487 12.48 -5.50 12.87
CA ALA A 487 11.20 -4.82 12.79
C ALA A 487 11.37 -3.42 12.19
N LEU A 488 10.77 -3.16 11.03
CA LEU A 488 11.00 -1.95 10.25
C LEU A 488 9.68 -1.20 10.00
N ASP A 489 9.64 0.08 10.36
CA ASP A 489 8.54 0.98 10.02
C ASP A 489 8.87 1.87 8.82
N VAL A 490 10.13 1.91 8.38
CA VAL A 490 10.66 2.90 7.44
C VAL A 490 11.57 2.24 6.40
N PHE A 491 11.56 2.76 5.18
CA PHE A 491 12.21 2.16 4.00
C PHE A 491 12.88 3.24 3.12
N ASP A 492 13.57 2.83 2.06
CA ASP A 492 14.01 3.74 0.98
C ASP A 492 14.01 2.96 -0.35
N PRO A 493 13.15 3.30 -1.33
CA PRO A 493 12.20 4.41 -1.33
C PRO A 493 10.93 4.12 -0.50
N GLU A 494 10.22 5.18 -0.15
CA GLU A 494 8.87 5.13 0.41
C GLU A 494 7.87 5.81 -0.54
N PRO A 495 6.72 5.19 -0.85
CA PRO A 495 6.24 3.89 -0.38
C PRO A 495 7.08 2.70 -0.84
N LEU A 496 7.08 1.62 -0.05
CA LEU A 496 7.81 0.40 -0.35
C LEU A 496 7.35 -0.20 -1.71
N PRO A 497 8.23 -0.39 -2.71
CA PRO A 497 7.84 -0.92 -4.03
C PRO A 497 7.17 -2.30 -3.95
N LEU A 498 6.24 -2.59 -4.87
CA LEU A 498 5.49 -3.85 -4.89
C LEU A 498 6.38 -5.08 -5.13
N ASN A 499 7.48 -4.92 -5.86
CA ASN A 499 8.49 -5.94 -6.12
C ASN A 499 9.63 -5.95 -5.08
N SER A 500 9.51 -5.18 -4.00
CA SER A 500 10.55 -5.10 -2.98
C SER A 500 10.78 -6.46 -2.30
N PRO A 501 12.04 -6.89 -2.07
CA PRO A 501 12.34 -8.15 -1.40
C PRO A 501 11.79 -8.23 0.03
N TRP A 502 11.56 -7.08 0.67
CA TRP A 502 10.92 -6.99 1.99
C TRP A 502 9.53 -7.63 2.03
N ARG A 503 8.79 -7.64 0.91
CA ARG A 503 7.40 -8.12 0.82
C ARG A 503 7.27 -9.65 0.74
N THR A 504 8.37 -10.40 0.78
CA THR A 504 8.31 -11.87 0.78
C THR A 504 7.57 -12.44 2.00
N THR A 505 6.88 -13.56 1.82
CA THR A 505 6.25 -14.32 2.91
C THR A 505 7.16 -15.42 3.47
N ALA A 506 8.43 -15.45 3.05
CA ALA A 506 9.40 -16.47 3.43
C ALA A 506 10.23 -16.10 4.68
N TRP A 507 9.99 -14.93 5.29
CA TRP A 507 10.62 -14.55 6.55
C TRP A 507 10.30 -15.57 7.65
N GLY A 508 11.27 -15.83 8.52
CA GLY A 508 11.15 -16.83 9.59
C GLY A 508 11.11 -18.29 9.11
N ARG A 509 11.47 -18.55 7.85
CA ARG A 509 11.46 -19.87 7.21
C ARG A 509 12.78 -20.11 6.47
N ASP A 510 13.11 -21.37 6.23
CA ASP A 510 14.31 -21.79 5.47
C ASP A 510 15.63 -21.21 6.01
N GLY A 511 15.72 -21.04 7.33
CA GLY A 511 16.89 -20.44 7.98
C GLY A 511 16.96 -18.91 7.90
N ARG A 512 15.98 -18.24 7.30
CA ARG A 512 15.88 -16.76 7.33
C ARG A 512 15.42 -16.26 8.70
N SER A 513 15.88 -15.08 9.05
CA SER A 513 15.44 -14.34 10.22
C SER A 513 13.95 -13.95 10.14
N GLU A 514 13.33 -13.67 11.28
CA GLU A 514 11.99 -13.09 11.34
C GLU A 514 12.02 -11.63 10.90
N VAL A 515 10.99 -11.18 10.19
CA VAL A 515 10.85 -9.78 9.79
C VAL A 515 9.42 -9.31 10.02
N LEU A 516 9.27 -8.19 10.71
CA LEU A 516 8.01 -7.50 10.95
C LEU A 516 8.05 -6.11 10.28
N LEU A 517 7.05 -5.80 9.48
CA LEU A 517 7.02 -4.55 8.70
C LEU A 517 5.76 -3.74 9.04
N SER A 518 5.90 -2.42 9.13
CA SER A 518 4.78 -1.48 9.20
C SER A 518 5.00 -0.29 8.24
N PRO A 519 3.93 0.32 7.69
CA PRO A 519 4.06 1.26 6.58
C PRO A 519 4.23 2.71 7.05
N HIS A 520 5.31 3.02 7.77
CA HIS A 520 5.64 4.35 8.30
C HIS A 520 4.52 4.96 9.14
N MET A 521 4.09 4.18 10.13
CA MET A 521 2.96 4.46 11.02
C MET A 521 3.36 4.90 12.42
N GLY A 522 4.64 5.14 12.68
CA GLY A 522 5.09 5.63 14.00
C GLY A 522 4.41 6.91 14.48
N TYR A 523 3.89 7.76 13.60
CA TYR A 523 3.07 8.92 13.98
C TYR A 523 1.57 8.73 13.77
N GLY A 524 1.13 7.59 13.22
CA GLY A 524 -0.25 7.33 12.83
C GLY A 524 -1.15 7.03 14.02
N GLU A 525 -1.37 8.04 14.86
CA GLU A 525 -2.19 8.00 16.07
C GLU A 525 -3.31 9.03 15.92
N GLU A 526 -4.53 8.66 16.30
CA GLU A 526 -5.76 9.37 15.95
C GLU A 526 -5.79 10.80 16.54
N ASP A 527 -5.49 10.97 17.83
CA ASP A 527 -5.49 12.26 18.51
C ASP A 527 -4.40 13.19 17.96
N LEU A 528 -3.22 12.65 17.68
CA LEU A 528 -2.13 13.39 17.03
C LEU A 528 -2.55 13.89 15.64
N LEU A 529 -3.13 13.03 14.81
CA LEU A 529 -3.58 13.41 13.47
C LEU A 529 -4.71 14.44 13.54
N HIS A 530 -5.72 14.25 14.40
CA HIS A 530 -6.78 15.23 14.58
C HIS A 530 -6.26 16.57 15.08
N GLY A 531 -5.30 16.57 16.01
CA GLY A 531 -4.63 17.77 16.49
C GLY A 531 -3.95 18.54 15.36
N TRP A 532 -3.20 17.84 14.51
CA TRP A 532 -2.55 18.46 13.33
C TRP A 532 -3.55 19.02 12.34
N TYR A 533 -4.58 18.26 11.95
CA TYR A 533 -5.55 18.75 10.97
C TYR A 533 -6.35 19.95 11.48
N ARG A 534 -6.65 20.01 12.78
CA ARG A 534 -7.26 21.19 13.40
C ARG A 534 -6.36 22.42 13.28
N GLU A 535 -5.08 22.32 13.68
CA GLU A 535 -4.14 23.44 13.61
C GLU A 535 -3.85 23.89 12.17
N VAL A 536 -3.83 22.94 11.22
CA VAL A 536 -3.76 23.26 9.79
C VAL A 536 -4.98 24.06 9.35
N ALA A 537 -6.19 23.66 9.75
CA ALA A 537 -7.41 24.39 9.42
C ALA A 537 -7.42 25.81 10.02
N GLU A 538 -6.95 25.97 11.27
CA GLU A 538 -6.78 27.26 11.92
C GLU A 538 -5.76 28.15 11.17
N ASN A 539 -4.63 27.59 10.72
CA ASN A 539 -3.64 28.34 9.94
C ASN A 539 -4.17 28.75 8.56
N LEU A 540 -4.93 27.87 7.91
CA LEU A 540 -5.62 28.20 6.66
C LEU A 540 -6.63 29.33 6.87
N GLU A 541 -7.46 29.26 7.91
CA GLU A 541 -8.43 30.31 8.22
C GLU A 541 -7.75 31.66 8.50
N ARG A 542 -6.67 31.67 9.29
CA ARG A 542 -5.84 32.86 9.52
C ARG A 542 -5.36 33.47 8.23
N TRP A 543 -4.79 32.66 7.34
CA TRP A 543 -4.30 33.12 6.04
C TRP A 543 -5.42 33.72 5.18
N LEU A 544 -6.57 33.05 5.09
CA LEU A 544 -7.74 33.53 4.36
C LEU A 544 -8.30 34.86 4.93
N ASN A 545 -8.04 35.13 6.21
CA ASN A 545 -8.43 36.36 6.91
C ASN A 545 -7.32 37.44 6.91
N GLY A 546 -6.18 37.20 6.25
CA GLY A 546 -5.04 38.13 6.26
C GLY A 546 -4.35 38.25 7.62
N GLN A 547 -4.51 37.25 8.49
CA GLN A 547 -3.93 37.19 9.83
C GLN A 547 -2.59 36.46 9.83
N GLU A 548 -1.78 36.71 10.86
CA GLU A 548 -0.51 36.03 11.05
C GLU A 548 -0.70 34.52 11.29
N LEU A 549 0.10 33.74 10.57
CA LEU A 549 0.15 32.28 10.72
C LEU A 549 0.74 31.90 12.07
N SER A 550 0.15 30.90 12.70
CA SER A 550 0.79 30.24 13.84
C SER A 550 1.86 29.27 13.33
N ARG A 551 2.96 29.14 14.07
CA ARG A 551 4.03 28.17 13.77
C ARG A 551 4.59 28.31 12.35
N LYS A 552 4.79 29.55 11.92
CA LYS A 552 5.51 29.86 10.71
C LYS A 552 6.93 29.28 10.78
N MET A 553 7.38 28.71 9.68
CA MET A 553 8.72 28.17 9.48
C MET A 553 9.50 29.19 8.65
N ASP A 554 10.65 29.62 9.17
CA ASP A 554 11.57 30.56 8.51
C ASP A 554 12.92 29.88 8.24
#